data_AF-A0A2E2E3S2-F1
#
_entry.id   AF-A0A2E2E3S2-F1
#
_cell.length_a   1.000
_cell.length_b   1.000
_cell.length_c   1.000
_cell.angle_alpha   90.00
_cell.angle_beta   90.00
_cell.angle_gamma   90.00
#
_symmetry.space_group_name_H-M   'P 1'
#
loop_
_entity.id
_entity.type
_entity.pdbx_description
1 polymer ?
#
loop_
_entity_poly.entity_id
_entity_poly.type
_entity_poly.pdbx_seq_one_letter_code
_entity_poly.pdbx_strand_id
1 'polypeptide(L)'
;MLNACGPIPKPFQSAPATKISNPLLAIPDGAGVTVTPVEGANPNISGPLTEALVAALIAREIPATAGGALTNGLLLEGTAHWRDRKALVDWRLTDHLGNQVALIQAEVPATRTAYDQGYPLLVQELADTGADLVANSLRPDTTVLTEQTGPRSVAIMGVEGAPGDGNTALASAMTTVLDEAGVTIADSPEDATLLLAGSVLQGEPQNGSQEITIRWWLMDATGTVLGTLQQSNLVPEDSLNDKWGGAAYDATLANVQAIQEILGKIDTVRSVDPSVQ
;
A
#
# COMPACT_ATOMS: atom_id res chain seq x y z
N MET A 1 -44.71 26.49 15.97
CA MET A 1 -44.39 25.45 14.97
C MET A 1 -42.88 25.38 14.86
N LEU A 2 -42.32 24.17 14.96
CA LEU A 2 -40.89 23.90 15.07
C LEU A 2 -40.18 24.17 13.74
N ASN A 3 -39.23 25.11 13.73
CA ASN A 3 -38.18 25.17 12.71
C ASN A 3 -36.86 24.81 13.39
N ALA A 4 -36.45 23.55 13.26
CA ALA A 4 -35.12 23.10 13.66
C ALA A 4 -34.55 22.23 12.54
N CYS A 5 -34.01 22.88 11.50
CA CYS A 5 -33.01 22.25 10.64
C CYS A 5 -31.70 22.27 11.42
N GLY A 6 -31.40 21.19 12.14
CA GLY A 6 -30.06 20.97 12.69
C GLY A 6 -29.03 20.82 11.56
N PRO A 7 -27.76 21.14 11.80
CA PRO A 7 -26.71 20.94 10.80
C PRO A 7 -26.65 19.47 10.41
N ILE A 8 -26.75 19.22 9.10
CA ILE A 8 -26.59 17.89 8.51
C ILE A 8 -25.16 17.42 8.83
N PRO A 9 -24.99 16.29 9.54
CA PRO A 9 -23.67 15.71 9.75
C PRO A 9 -23.05 15.42 8.39
N LYS A 10 -21.89 16.01 8.10
CA LYS A 10 -21.08 15.69 6.93
C LYS A 10 -20.00 14.70 7.38
N PRO A 11 -20.18 13.38 7.19
CA PRO A 11 -19.26 12.36 7.71
C PRO A 11 -17.86 12.41 7.10
N PHE A 12 -17.63 13.20 6.05
CA PHE A 12 -16.34 13.31 5.33
C PHE A 12 -15.68 14.69 5.49
N GLN A 13 -15.81 15.34 6.66
CA GLN A 13 -15.03 16.55 6.92
C GLN A 13 -13.56 16.19 7.12
N SER A 14 -12.70 16.79 6.29
CA SER A 14 -11.25 16.61 6.33
C SER A 14 -10.70 16.94 7.72
N ALA A 15 -10.20 15.92 8.43
CA ALA A 15 -9.17 16.14 9.42
C ALA A 15 -7.95 16.74 8.70
N PRO A 16 -7.15 17.61 9.35
CA PRO A 16 -5.98 18.20 8.73
C PRO A 16 -5.10 17.09 8.17
N ALA A 17 -4.80 17.18 6.87
CA ALA A 17 -3.99 16.23 6.14
C ALA A 17 -2.77 15.86 6.97
N THR A 18 -2.66 14.59 7.36
CA THR A 18 -1.43 14.07 7.95
C THR A 18 -0.37 14.24 6.88
N LYS A 19 0.48 15.26 7.07
CA LYS A 19 1.61 15.57 6.20
C LYS A 19 2.29 14.26 5.79
N ILE A 20 2.52 14.09 4.49
CA ILE A 20 3.41 13.07 3.94
C ILE A 20 4.76 13.25 4.62
N SER A 21 4.94 12.53 5.71
CA SER A 21 6.21 12.42 6.41
C SER A 21 6.85 11.22 5.75
N ASN A 22 8.01 11.43 5.14
CA ASN A 22 8.86 10.32 4.73
C ASN A 22 8.88 9.31 5.89
N PRO A 23 8.49 8.04 5.70
CA PRO A 23 8.43 7.07 6.79
C PRO A 23 9.78 6.96 7.50
N LEU A 24 10.92 7.17 6.80
CA LEU A 24 12.25 7.27 7.43
C LEU A 24 12.44 8.53 8.31
N LEU A 25 11.73 9.63 8.04
CA LEU A 25 11.74 10.84 8.89
C LEU A 25 10.80 10.72 10.10
N ALA A 26 9.88 9.76 10.11
CA ALA A 26 9.00 9.45 11.23
C ALA A 26 9.60 8.42 12.19
N ILE A 27 10.66 7.73 11.77
CA ILE A 27 11.42 6.78 12.58
C ILE A 27 12.35 7.59 13.52
N PRO A 28 12.25 7.42 14.85
CA PRO A 28 13.21 8.01 15.77
C PRO A 28 14.64 7.58 15.41
N ASP A 29 15.62 8.48 15.51
CA ASP A 29 17.03 8.16 15.24
C ASP A 29 17.43 6.83 15.92
N GLY A 30 17.74 5.81 15.11
CA GLY A 30 18.14 4.47 15.57
C GLY A 30 17.04 3.38 15.59
N ALA A 31 15.81 3.67 15.13
CA ALA A 31 14.80 2.63 14.97
C ALA A 31 14.96 1.88 13.63
N GLY A 32 15.01 0.54 13.68
CA GLY A 32 15.27 -0.34 12.55
C GLY A 32 14.04 -1.14 12.09
N VAL A 33 14.27 -2.14 11.24
CA VAL A 33 13.28 -3.11 10.77
C VAL A 33 13.33 -4.36 11.67
N THR A 34 12.24 -4.66 12.37
CA THR A 34 12.05 -5.94 13.05
C THR A 34 11.48 -6.95 12.06
N VAL A 35 12.21 -8.03 11.81
CA VAL A 35 11.79 -9.12 10.92
C VAL A 35 11.23 -10.27 11.77
N THR A 36 10.00 -10.69 11.47
CA THR A 36 9.37 -11.84 12.14
C THR A 36 9.69 -13.16 11.43
N PRO A 37 9.59 -14.30 12.13
CA PRO A 37 9.62 -15.61 11.50
C PRO A 37 8.58 -15.71 10.39
N VAL A 38 8.99 -16.17 9.21
CA VAL A 38 8.12 -16.28 8.04
C VAL A 38 7.03 -17.33 8.30
N GLU A 39 5.77 -16.89 8.29
CA GLU A 39 4.59 -17.72 8.49
C GLU A 39 4.35 -18.62 7.27
N GLY A 40 3.79 -19.81 7.46
CA GLY A 40 3.53 -20.77 6.37
C GLY A 40 4.78 -21.46 5.78
N ALA A 41 5.98 -20.94 6.06
CA ALA A 41 7.23 -21.61 5.72
C ALA A 41 7.50 -22.81 6.63
N ASN A 42 8.14 -23.85 6.09
CA ASN A 42 8.64 -24.96 6.91
C ASN A 42 9.83 -24.50 7.78
N PRO A 43 10.19 -25.23 8.86
CA PRO A 43 11.27 -24.83 9.77
C PRO A 43 12.65 -24.68 9.12
N ASN A 44 12.91 -25.40 8.02
CA ASN A 44 14.18 -25.30 7.28
C ASN A 44 14.26 -24.02 6.43
N ILE A 45 13.13 -23.35 6.19
CA ILE A 45 13.06 -22.06 5.49
C ILE A 45 12.83 -20.91 6.48
N SER A 46 11.84 -21.00 7.36
CA SER A 46 11.37 -19.88 8.19
C SER A 46 12.50 -19.23 9.01
N GLY A 47 13.21 -20.02 9.83
CA GLY A 47 14.32 -19.51 10.64
C GLY A 47 15.49 -18.99 9.81
N PRO A 48 16.08 -19.82 8.93
CA PRO A 48 17.20 -19.41 8.09
C PRO A 48 16.90 -18.20 7.18
N LEU A 49 15.69 -18.09 6.64
CA LEU A 49 15.26 -16.94 5.83
C LEU A 49 15.15 -15.67 6.67
N THR A 50 14.64 -15.76 7.88
CA THR A 50 14.56 -14.61 8.79
C THR A 50 15.96 -14.07 9.11
N GLU A 51 16.91 -14.95 9.43
CA GLU A 51 18.30 -14.58 9.73
C GLU A 51 19.01 -14.01 8.49
N ALA A 52 18.84 -14.67 7.34
CA ALA A 52 19.43 -14.21 6.08
C ALA A 52 18.87 -12.85 5.64
N LEU A 53 17.57 -12.62 5.81
CA LEU A 53 16.92 -11.35 5.48
C LEU A 53 17.42 -10.20 6.36
N VAL A 54 17.61 -10.45 7.67
CA VAL A 54 18.24 -9.47 8.57
C VAL A 54 19.65 -9.12 8.09
N ALA A 55 20.46 -10.12 7.76
CA ALA A 55 21.81 -9.89 7.24
C ALA A 55 21.80 -9.11 5.91
N ALA A 56 20.86 -9.44 5.02
CA ALA A 56 20.69 -8.80 3.72
C ALA A 56 20.23 -7.34 3.83
N LEU A 57 19.37 -7.00 4.80
CA LEU A 57 18.97 -5.63 5.10
C LEU A 57 20.14 -4.81 5.68
N ILE A 58 20.90 -5.39 6.61
CA ILE A 58 22.09 -4.75 7.18
C ILE A 58 23.13 -4.46 6.09
N ALA A 59 23.33 -5.40 5.16
CA ALA A 59 24.23 -5.22 4.01
C ALA A 59 23.80 -4.07 3.08
N ARG A 60 22.51 -3.70 3.10
CA ARG A 60 21.92 -2.57 2.37
C ARG A 60 21.83 -1.30 3.24
N GLU A 61 22.59 -1.25 4.33
CA GLU A 61 22.64 -0.13 5.29
C GLU A 61 21.31 0.14 6.01
N ILE A 62 20.42 -0.87 6.09
CA ILE A 62 19.15 -0.80 6.81
C ILE A 62 19.31 -1.54 8.15
N PRO A 63 19.26 -0.84 9.29
CA PRO A 63 19.30 -1.49 10.60
C PRO A 63 18.15 -2.48 10.73
N ALA A 64 18.45 -3.75 11.01
CA ALA A 64 17.44 -4.79 11.12
C ALA A 64 17.74 -5.77 12.26
N THR A 65 16.69 -6.33 12.85
CA THR A 65 16.78 -7.34 13.91
C THR A 65 15.70 -8.40 13.75
N ALA A 66 16.02 -9.66 14.02
CA ALA A 66 15.01 -10.71 14.12
C ALA A 66 14.26 -10.57 15.46
N GLY A 67 12.92 -10.65 15.44
CA GLY A 67 12.11 -10.51 16.64
C GLY A 67 10.62 -10.82 16.40
N GLY A 68 9.92 -11.21 17.47
CA GLY A 68 8.50 -11.60 17.38
C GLY A 68 7.49 -10.46 17.57
N ALA A 69 7.93 -9.27 17.99
CA ALA A 69 7.06 -8.12 18.18
C ALA A 69 7.83 -6.82 17.95
N LEU A 70 7.14 -5.83 17.37
CA LEU A 70 7.68 -4.50 17.17
C LEU A 70 7.90 -3.82 18.53
N THR A 71 9.13 -3.41 18.81
CA THR A 71 9.45 -2.65 20.02
C THR A 71 9.63 -1.16 19.72
N ASN A 72 10.23 -0.83 18.57
CA ASN A 72 10.41 0.53 18.03
C ASN A 72 10.72 0.40 16.51
N GLY A 73 10.26 1.31 15.66
CA GLY A 73 10.57 1.32 14.21
C GLY A 73 9.54 0.63 13.31
N LEU A 74 10.01 -0.17 12.36
CA LEU A 74 9.18 -0.85 11.35
C LEU A 74 9.08 -2.36 11.64
N LEU A 75 7.95 -2.96 11.31
CA LEU A 75 7.72 -4.41 11.41
C LEU A 75 7.57 -5.02 10.02
N LEU A 76 8.39 -6.01 9.72
CA LEU A 76 8.35 -6.78 8.48
C LEU A 76 7.86 -8.20 8.77
N GLU A 77 6.70 -8.54 8.21
CA GLU A 77 6.07 -9.85 8.35
C GLU A 77 6.04 -10.55 7.00
N GLY A 78 6.39 -11.83 6.96
CA GLY A 78 6.37 -12.64 5.75
C GLY A 78 5.40 -13.81 5.83
N THR A 79 4.63 -14.04 4.78
CA THR A 79 3.82 -15.25 4.61
C THR A 79 4.28 -16.01 3.38
N ALA A 80 4.76 -17.24 3.57
CA ALA A 80 5.28 -18.04 2.49
C ALA A 80 4.22 -18.97 1.88
N HIS A 81 4.26 -19.06 0.56
CA HIS A 81 3.41 -19.91 -0.25
C HIS A 81 4.23 -20.71 -1.25
N TRP A 82 3.74 -21.88 -1.63
CA TRP A 82 4.32 -22.69 -2.70
C TRP A 82 3.36 -22.75 -3.88
N ARG A 83 3.80 -22.34 -5.08
CA ARG A 83 3.00 -22.38 -6.31
C ARG A 83 3.89 -22.72 -7.50
N ASP A 84 3.49 -23.70 -8.31
CA ASP A 84 4.08 -23.96 -9.64
C ASP A 84 5.62 -23.94 -9.74
N ARG A 85 6.31 -24.61 -8.80
CA ARG A 85 7.80 -24.63 -8.70
C ARG A 85 8.42 -23.27 -8.36
N LYS A 86 7.69 -22.45 -7.62
CA LYS A 86 8.16 -21.19 -7.05
C LYS A 86 7.89 -21.18 -5.55
N ALA A 87 8.86 -20.66 -4.82
CA ALA A 87 8.66 -20.18 -3.46
C ALA A 87 8.21 -18.72 -3.54
N LEU A 88 7.05 -18.41 -2.98
CA LEU A 88 6.52 -17.06 -2.91
C LEU A 88 6.55 -16.62 -1.45
N VAL A 89 6.87 -15.36 -1.20
CA VAL A 89 6.73 -14.77 0.13
C VAL A 89 6.07 -13.42 -0.02
N ASP A 90 4.91 -13.28 0.61
CA ASP A 90 4.19 -12.02 0.73
C ASP A 90 4.73 -11.28 1.95
N TRP A 91 5.41 -10.16 1.69
CA TRP A 91 6.03 -9.30 2.69
C TRP A 91 5.12 -8.12 3.01
N ARG A 92 4.74 -7.97 4.26
CA ARG A 92 4.00 -6.83 4.79
C ARG A 92 4.90 -6.01 5.71
N LEU A 93 5.18 -4.78 5.31
CA LEU A 93 5.93 -3.82 6.11
C LEU A 93 4.96 -2.83 6.76
N THR A 94 5.03 -2.68 8.08
CA THR A 94 4.20 -1.74 8.86
C THR A 94 5.03 -0.81 9.72
N ASP A 95 4.46 0.34 10.04
CA ASP A 95 5.01 1.25 11.04
C ASP A 95 4.58 0.89 12.47
N HIS A 96 5.08 1.64 13.44
CA HIS A 96 4.74 1.50 14.86
C HIS A 96 3.26 1.70 15.24
N LEU A 97 2.45 2.30 14.37
CA LEU A 97 1.01 2.48 14.55
C LEU A 97 0.22 1.34 13.87
N GLY A 98 0.91 0.41 13.22
CA GLY A 98 0.31 -0.68 12.44
C GLY A 98 -0.11 -0.26 11.03
N ASN A 99 0.26 0.94 10.57
CA ASN A 99 -0.03 1.35 9.20
C ASN A 99 0.87 0.58 8.24
N GLN A 100 0.29 0.05 7.17
CA GLN A 100 1.04 -0.63 6.12
C GLN A 100 1.83 0.38 5.29
N VAL A 101 3.16 0.26 5.36
CA VAL A 101 4.14 1.00 4.56
C VAL A 101 4.31 0.35 3.19
N ALA A 102 4.38 -0.98 3.13
CA ALA A 102 4.50 -1.72 1.88
C ALA A 102 3.85 -3.11 1.98
N LEU A 103 3.38 -3.61 0.83
CA LEU A 103 3.01 -5.01 0.62
C LEU A 103 3.66 -5.47 -0.68
N ILE A 104 4.52 -6.47 -0.60
CA ILE A 104 5.40 -6.84 -1.70
C ILE A 104 5.53 -8.35 -1.80
N GLN A 105 5.41 -8.89 -3.00
CA GLN A 105 5.54 -10.32 -3.24
C GLN A 105 6.93 -10.62 -3.80
N ALA A 106 7.70 -11.44 -3.10
CA ALA A 106 8.93 -12.02 -3.62
C ALA A 106 8.63 -13.37 -4.25
N GLU A 107 9.14 -13.63 -5.45
CA GLU A 107 9.02 -14.92 -6.13
C GLU A 107 10.39 -15.45 -6.55
N VAL A 108 10.72 -16.66 -6.08
CA VAL A 108 11.96 -17.34 -6.46
C VAL A 108 11.66 -18.71 -7.06
N PRO A 109 12.06 -18.98 -8.32
CA PRO A 109 11.98 -20.32 -8.90
C PRO A 109 12.79 -21.32 -8.07
N ALA A 110 12.16 -22.44 -7.70
CA ALA A 110 12.78 -23.44 -6.84
C ALA A 110 12.26 -24.85 -7.14
N THR A 111 13.05 -25.87 -6.79
CA THR A 111 12.53 -27.24 -6.72
C THR A 111 11.87 -27.47 -5.37
N ARG A 112 10.88 -28.37 -5.33
CA ARG A 112 10.20 -28.69 -4.07
C ARG A 112 11.17 -29.21 -3.02
N THR A 113 12.15 -30.02 -3.43
CA THR A 113 13.23 -30.51 -2.56
C THR A 113 14.09 -29.37 -2.00
N ALA A 114 14.47 -28.40 -2.82
CA ALA A 114 15.26 -27.26 -2.35
C ALA A 114 14.51 -26.43 -1.29
N TYR A 115 13.20 -26.27 -1.46
CA TYR A 115 12.33 -25.59 -0.49
C TYR A 115 12.12 -26.39 0.80
N ASP A 116 11.75 -27.68 0.68
CA ASP A 116 11.49 -28.53 1.86
C ASP A 116 12.75 -28.78 2.70
N GLN A 117 13.93 -28.81 2.07
CA GLN A 117 15.21 -29.01 2.74
C GLN A 117 15.93 -27.71 3.13
N GLY A 118 15.39 -26.53 2.79
CA GLY A 118 16.01 -25.25 3.15
C GLY A 118 17.38 -25.02 2.51
N TYR A 119 17.53 -25.30 1.22
CA TYR A 119 18.83 -25.20 0.56
C TYR A 119 19.40 -23.77 0.68
N PRO A 120 20.68 -23.60 1.10
CA PRO A 120 21.23 -22.29 1.41
C PRO A 120 21.13 -21.27 0.27
N LEU A 121 21.33 -21.70 -0.98
CA LEU A 121 21.20 -20.82 -2.15
C LEU A 121 19.78 -20.27 -2.31
N LEU A 122 18.75 -21.09 -2.08
CA LEU A 122 17.36 -20.63 -2.14
C LEU A 122 17.03 -19.67 -1.00
N VAL A 123 17.51 -19.96 0.20
CA VAL A 123 17.32 -19.10 1.38
C VAL A 123 17.96 -17.72 1.15
N GLN A 124 19.18 -17.68 0.62
CA GLN A 124 19.86 -16.43 0.29
C GLN A 124 19.14 -15.66 -0.82
N GLU A 125 18.73 -16.33 -1.90
CA GLU A 125 17.99 -15.66 -2.99
C GLU A 125 16.66 -15.03 -2.51
N LEU A 126 15.90 -15.75 -1.68
CA LEU A 126 14.68 -15.23 -1.07
C LEU A 126 14.96 -14.03 -0.14
N ALA A 127 16.04 -14.10 0.64
CA ALA A 127 16.46 -13.04 1.54
C ALA A 127 16.90 -11.79 0.78
N ASP A 128 17.75 -11.94 -0.25
CA ASP A 128 18.21 -10.83 -1.07
C ASP A 128 17.06 -10.18 -1.83
N THR A 129 16.19 -10.99 -2.45
CA THR A 129 14.99 -10.48 -3.14
C THR A 129 14.10 -9.70 -2.16
N GLY A 130 13.82 -10.25 -0.98
CA GLY A 130 13.03 -9.57 0.05
C GLY A 130 13.69 -8.27 0.54
N ALA A 131 15.01 -8.29 0.76
CA ALA A 131 15.76 -7.13 1.24
C ALA A 131 15.82 -6.01 0.20
N ASP A 132 15.99 -6.34 -1.09
CA ASP A 132 15.95 -5.36 -2.18
C ASP A 132 14.58 -4.70 -2.28
N LEU A 133 13.51 -5.48 -2.21
CA LEU A 133 12.14 -4.97 -2.23
C LEU A 133 11.88 -4.01 -1.06
N VAL A 134 12.28 -4.40 0.16
CA VAL A 134 12.16 -3.54 1.35
C VAL A 134 13.02 -2.29 1.22
N ALA A 135 14.28 -2.42 0.77
CA ALA A 135 15.17 -1.28 0.58
C ALA A 135 14.59 -0.29 -0.44
N ASN A 136 14.01 -0.78 -1.53
CA ASN A 136 13.36 0.06 -2.53
C ASN A 136 12.13 0.77 -1.96
N SER A 137 11.30 0.10 -1.15
CA SER A 137 10.16 0.73 -0.48
C SER A 137 10.54 1.76 0.58
N LEU A 138 11.75 1.68 1.12
CA LEU A 138 12.25 2.59 2.15
C LEU A 138 13.05 3.76 1.59
N ARG A 139 13.53 3.70 0.35
CA ARG A 139 14.24 4.81 -0.28
C ARG A 139 13.31 6.02 -0.40
N PRO A 140 13.74 7.23 -0.01
CA PRO A 140 13.05 8.44 -0.44
C PRO A 140 13.13 8.51 -1.97
N ASP A 141 11.97 8.54 -2.63
CA ASP A 141 11.82 8.51 -4.08
C ASP A 141 12.86 9.37 -4.80
N THR A 142 13.80 8.74 -5.50
CA THR A 142 14.55 9.42 -6.56
C THR A 142 15.02 8.49 -7.69
N THR A 143 14.69 7.20 -7.72
CA THR A 143 15.38 6.28 -8.67
C THR A 143 14.58 5.07 -9.16
N VAL A 144 13.27 5.20 -9.39
CA VAL A 144 12.54 4.23 -10.24
C VAL A 144 11.47 4.93 -11.08
N LEU A 145 11.89 5.82 -11.99
CA LEU A 145 11.02 6.35 -13.06
C LEU A 145 11.82 6.49 -14.36
N THR A 146 12.59 5.48 -14.72
CA THR A 146 13.15 5.39 -16.07
C THR A 146 12.19 4.61 -16.95
N GLU A 147 11.73 5.29 -18.00
CA GLU A 147 11.04 4.78 -19.19
C GLU A 147 9.51 4.71 -19.17
N GLN A 148 8.80 5.78 -18.80
CA GLN A 148 7.47 6.04 -19.39
C GLN A 148 7.33 7.50 -19.82
N THR A 149 7.72 7.77 -21.07
CA THR A 149 7.55 9.08 -21.71
C THR A 149 6.24 9.12 -22.52
N GLY A 150 5.14 9.48 -21.85
CA GLY A 150 3.82 9.75 -22.46
C GLY A 150 2.91 10.55 -21.50
N PRO A 151 1.78 11.11 -21.98
CA PRO A 151 0.75 11.62 -21.07
C PRO A 151 0.24 10.49 -20.18
N ARG A 152 0.21 10.72 -18.86
CA ARG A 152 -0.17 9.66 -17.91
C ARG A 152 -1.65 9.40 -17.97
N SER A 153 -2.00 8.14 -18.15
CA SER A 153 -3.34 7.60 -18.02
C SER A 153 -3.43 6.74 -16.76
N VAL A 154 -4.51 6.89 -16.00
CA VAL A 154 -4.83 6.09 -14.81
C VAL A 154 -5.98 5.15 -15.14
N ALA A 155 -5.82 3.85 -14.91
CA ALA A 155 -6.93 2.90 -14.88
C ALA A 155 -7.35 2.63 -13.44
N ILE A 156 -8.66 2.66 -13.20
CA ILE A 156 -9.23 2.27 -11.90
C ILE A 156 -9.54 0.78 -11.96
N MET A 157 -8.81 0.00 -11.16
CA MET A 157 -8.89 -1.47 -11.12
C MET A 157 -10.16 -1.97 -10.43
N GLY A 158 -10.83 -1.10 -9.68
CA GLY A 158 -12.00 -1.41 -8.88
C GLY A 158 -11.77 -1.19 -7.39
N VAL A 159 -12.81 -1.48 -6.62
CA VAL A 159 -12.81 -1.40 -5.16
C VAL A 159 -13.39 -2.69 -4.59
N GLU A 160 -12.83 -3.18 -3.49
CA GLU A 160 -13.30 -4.39 -2.82
C GLU A 160 -13.68 -4.14 -1.35
N GLY A 161 -14.52 -5.02 -0.79
CA GLY A 161 -14.86 -5.04 0.63
C GLY A 161 -15.93 -4.04 1.10
N ALA A 162 -16.41 -3.16 0.23
CA ALA A 162 -17.43 -2.20 0.62
C ALA A 162 -18.83 -2.85 0.74
N PRO A 163 -19.60 -2.53 1.80
CA PRO A 163 -21.00 -2.93 1.90
C PRO A 163 -21.88 -2.26 0.83
N GLY A 164 -23.06 -2.84 0.58
CA GLY A 164 -24.04 -2.31 -0.37
C GLY A 164 -23.49 -2.17 -1.79
N ASP A 165 -23.69 -1.00 -2.39
CA ASP A 165 -23.13 -0.66 -3.71
C ASP A 165 -21.78 0.08 -3.65
N GLY A 166 -21.12 0.08 -2.48
CA GLY A 166 -19.93 0.89 -2.23
C GLY A 166 -18.77 0.66 -3.19
N ASN A 167 -18.53 -0.58 -3.60
CA ASN A 167 -17.45 -0.91 -4.53
C ASN A 167 -17.61 -0.15 -5.85
N THR A 168 -18.81 -0.26 -6.43
CA THR A 168 -19.17 0.42 -7.69
C THR A 168 -19.26 1.93 -7.51
N ALA A 169 -19.84 2.38 -6.40
CA ALA A 169 -20.02 3.81 -6.11
C ALA A 169 -18.68 4.54 -5.96
N LEU A 170 -17.73 3.95 -5.22
CA LEU A 170 -16.39 4.51 -5.03
C LEU A 170 -15.56 4.50 -6.30
N ALA A 171 -15.60 3.41 -7.08
CA ALA A 171 -14.90 3.36 -8.36
C ALA A 171 -15.40 4.45 -9.32
N SER A 172 -16.73 4.59 -9.45
CA SER A 172 -17.36 5.62 -10.29
C SER A 172 -17.07 7.05 -9.82
N ALA A 173 -17.12 7.28 -8.50
CA ALA A 173 -16.76 8.56 -7.90
C ALA A 173 -15.29 8.91 -8.17
N MET A 174 -14.37 7.95 -8.04
CA MET A 174 -12.95 8.15 -8.33
C MET A 174 -12.70 8.48 -9.79
N THR A 175 -13.35 7.78 -10.72
CA THR A 175 -13.27 8.11 -12.14
C THR A 175 -13.68 9.56 -12.39
N THR A 176 -14.83 9.95 -11.85
CA THR A 176 -15.40 11.30 -12.04
C THR A 176 -14.48 12.37 -11.47
N VAL A 177 -14.05 12.21 -10.22
CA VAL A 177 -13.23 13.20 -9.51
C VAL A 177 -11.86 13.37 -10.16
N LEU A 178 -11.23 12.28 -10.63
CA LEU A 178 -9.93 12.36 -11.31
C LEU A 178 -10.03 13.00 -12.70
N ASP A 179 -11.08 12.66 -13.46
CA ASP A 179 -11.35 13.29 -14.76
C ASP A 179 -11.61 14.81 -14.61
N GLU A 180 -12.46 15.20 -13.66
CA GLU A 180 -12.70 16.62 -13.32
C GLU A 180 -11.44 17.35 -12.86
N ALA A 181 -10.51 16.61 -12.24
CA ALA A 181 -9.20 17.10 -11.81
C ALA A 181 -8.15 17.13 -12.95
N GLY A 182 -8.54 16.79 -14.19
CA GLY A 182 -7.70 16.84 -15.38
C GLY A 182 -6.76 15.63 -15.55
N VAL A 183 -6.99 14.56 -14.80
CA VAL A 183 -6.23 13.30 -14.95
C VAL A 183 -6.85 12.50 -16.09
N THR A 184 -6.01 12.04 -17.03
CA THR A 184 -6.51 11.19 -18.12
C THR A 184 -6.87 9.81 -17.58
N ILE A 185 -8.10 9.37 -17.79
CA ILE A 185 -8.55 8.02 -17.41
C ILE A 185 -8.38 7.08 -18.61
N ALA A 186 -7.75 5.94 -18.39
CA ALA A 186 -7.64 4.88 -19.39
C ALA A 186 -8.93 4.04 -19.42
N ASP A 187 -9.33 3.61 -20.62
CA ASP A 187 -10.48 2.70 -20.80
C ASP A 187 -10.20 1.29 -20.26
N SER A 188 -8.92 0.88 -20.23
CA SER A 188 -8.48 -0.42 -19.72
C SER A 188 -7.17 -0.32 -18.93
N PRO A 189 -6.91 -1.25 -17.99
CA PRO A 189 -5.62 -1.35 -17.30
C PRO A 189 -4.42 -1.55 -18.22
N GLU A 190 -4.61 -2.20 -19.37
CA GLU A 190 -3.55 -2.53 -20.33
C GLU A 190 -3.07 -1.27 -21.08
N ASP A 191 -3.95 -0.28 -21.22
CA ASP A 191 -3.67 1.01 -21.87
C ASP A 191 -3.21 2.08 -20.87
N ALA A 192 -3.11 1.72 -19.59
CA ALA A 192 -2.81 2.64 -18.50
C ALA A 192 -1.32 2.66 -18.15
N THR A 193 -0.79 3.86 -17.90
CA THR A 193 0.56 4.02 -17.32
C THR A 193 0.57 3.77 -15.81
N LEU A 194 -0.59 3.96 -15.17
CA LEU A 194 -0.79 3.85 -13.73
C LEU A 194 -2.08 3.10 -13.42
N LEU A 195 -2.06 2.33 -12.34
CA LEU A 195 -3.20 1.55 -11.86
C LEU A 195 -3.63 2.08 -10.48
N LEU A 196 -4.92 2.25 -10.26
CA LEU A 196 -5.48 2.68 -8.98
C LEU A 196 -6.46 1.63 -8.46
N ALA A 197 -6.14 0.98 -7.34
CA ALA A 197 -6.99 -0.01 -6.69
C ALA A 197 -7.47 0.49 -5.33
N GLY A 198 -8.68 0.11 -4.92
CA GLY A 198 -9.26 0.48 -3.63
C GLY A 198 -9.71 -0.71 -2.79
N SER A 199 -9.72 -0.54 -1.47
CA SER A 199 -10.40 -1.45 -0.55
C SER A 199 -11.15 -0.69 0.53
N VAL A 200 -12.16 -1.34 1.08
CA VAL A 200 -12.95 -0.85 2.19
C VAL A 200 -12.97 -1.90 3.29
N LEU A 201 -12.72 -1.45 4.51
CA LEU A 201 -12.89 -2.24 5.73
C LEU A 201 -13.97 -1.60 6.58
N GLN A 202 -14.95 -2.40 6.98
CA GLN A 202 -16.02 -2.02 7.89
C GLN A 202 -15.72 -2.60 9.27
N GLY A 203 -15.58 -1.72 10.26
CA GLY A 203 -15.37 -2.11 11.65
C GLY A 203 -16.65 -2.58 12.33
N GLU A 204 -16.53 -3.15 13.52
CA GLU A 204 -17.70 -3.53 14.33
C GLU A 204 -18.47 -2.27 14.79
N PRO A 205 -19.82 -2.29 14.78
CA PRO A 205 -20.61 -1.20 15.32
C PRO A 205 -20.34 -0.98 16.81
N GLN A 206 -20.13 0.28 17.20
CA GLN A 206 -19.95 0.72 18.56
C GLN A 206 -20.82 1.95 18.84
N ASN A 207 -21.72 1.84 19.82
CA ASN A 207 -22.60 2.94 20.24
C ASN A 207 -23.42 3.55 19.08
N GLY A 208 -23.90 2.72 18.15
CA GLY A 208 -24.69 3.15 16.98
C GLY A 208 -23.89 3.84 15.87
N SER A 209 -22.55 3.79 15.96
CA SER A 209 -21.64 4.25 14.90
C SER A 209 -20.75 3.09 14.45
N GLN A 210 -20.23 3.17 13.25
CA GLN A 210 -19.38 2.16 12.66
C GLN A 210 -18.22 2.84 11.92
N GLU A 211 -17.01 2.32 12.10
CA GLU A 211 -15.84 2.84 11.39
C GLU A 211 -15.77 2.25 9.98
N ILE A 212 -15.55 3.11 8.99
CA ILE A 212 -15.30 2.73 7.60
C ILE A 212 -13.93 3.25 7.22
N THR A 213 -13.03 2.32 6.90
CA THR A 213 -11.68 2.63 6.42
C THR A 213 -11.61 2.36 4.93
N ILE A 214 -11.27 3.37 4.14
CA ILE A 214 -11.07 3.28 2.70
C ILE A 214 -9.57 3.45 2.43
N ARG A 215 -9.00 2.49 1.71
CA ARG A 215 -7.59 2.51 1.31
C ARG A 215 -7.48 2.48 -0.21
N TRP A 216 -6.56 3.28 -0.76
CA TRP A 216 -6.23 3.31 -2.18
C TRP A 216 -4.75 3.05 -2.37
N TRP A 217 -4.42 2.33 -3.44
CA TRP A 217 -3.06 2.08 -3.90
C TRP A 217 -2.90 2.58 -5.33
N LEU A 218 -1.99 3.52 -5.52
CA LEU A 218 -1.52 3.92 -6.84
C LEU A 218 -0.31 3.05 -7.17
N MET A 219 -0.34 2.40 -8.32
CA MET A 219 0.69 1.49 -8.80
C MET A 219 1.13 1.89 -10.20
N ASP A 220 2.32 1.47 -10.60
CA ASP A 220 2.71 1.48 -12.01
C ASP A 220 2.04 0.33 -12.79
N ALA A 221 2.25 0.31 -14.11
CA ALA A 221 1.74 -0.74 -14.99
C ALA A 221 2.27 -2.16 -14.66
N THR A 222 3.33 -2.28 -13.86
CA THR A 222 3.87 -3.58 -13.41
C THR A 222 3.22 -4.07 -12.12
N GLY A 223 2.41 -3.24 -11.46
CA GLY A 223 1.79 -3.51 -10.16
C GLY A 223 2.63 -3.07 -8.97
N THR A 224 3.73 -2.34 -9.19
CA THR A 224 4.55 -1.79 -8.11
C THR A 224 3.84 -0.59 -7.49
N VAL A 225 3.61 -0.61 -6.18
CA VAL A 225 2.94 0.49 -5.46
C VAL A 225 3.85 1.72 -5.42
N LEU A 226 3.36 2.82 -6.01
CA LEU A 226 4.00 4.14 -6.01
C LEU A 226 3.51 5.03 -4.86
N GLY A 227 2.33 4.74 -4.34
CA GLY A 227 1.76 5.51 -3.24
C GLY A 227 0.50 4.88 -2.67
N THR A 228 0.24 5.16 -1.40
CA THR A 228 -1.00 4.72 -0.75
C THR A 228 -1.71 5.90 -0.11
N LEU A 229 -3.03 5.77 0.01
CA LEU A 229 -3.88 6.74 0.66
C LEU A 229 -4.87 5.99 1.54
N GLN A 230 -5.06 6.46 2.76
CA GLN A 230 -6.00 5.87 3.70
C GLN A 230 -6.82 6.99 4.33
N GLN A 231 -8.12 6.75 4.43
CA GLN A 231 -9.03 7.55 5.21
C GLN A 231 -9.92 6.64 6.04
N SER A 232 -10.24 7.08 7.26
CA SER A 232 -11.13 6.36 8.16
C SER A 232 -12.16 7.35 8.69
N ASN A 233 -13.43 6.99 8.63
CA ASN A 233 -14.53 7.83 9.12
C ASN A 233 -15.53 7.00 9.93
N LEU A 234 -16.06 7.62 10.99
CA LEU A 234 -17.21 7.08 11.72
C LEU A 234 -18.49 7.50 11.01
N VAL A 235 -19.30 6.51 10.66
CA VAL A 235 -20.63 6.70 10.06
C VAL A 235 -21.68 6.09 10.98
N PRO A 236 -22.96 6.49 10.88
CA PRO A 236 -24.03 5.77 11.56
C PRO A 236 -24.02 4.29 11.14
N GLU A 237 -24.22 3.39 12.08
CA GLU A 237 -24.34 1.95 11.80
C GLU A 237 -25.35 1.68 10.68
N ASP A 238 -25.03 0.72 9.82
CA ASP A 238 -25.82 0.27 8.66
C ASP A 238 -26.13 1.32 7.58
N SER A 239 -25.71 2.57 7.76
CA SER A 239 -26.03 3.67 6.84
C SER A 239 -25.47 3.49 5.42
N LEU A 240 -24.48 2.62 5.25
CA LEU A 240 -23.81 2.32 3.97
C LEU A 240 -24.11 0.90 3.45
N ASN A 241 -25.04 0.17 4.06
CA ASN A 241 -25.34 -1.23 3.67
C ASN A 241 -26.11 -1.36 2.35
N ASP A 242 -26.76 -0.29 1.89
CA ASP A 242 -27.53 -0.28 0.65
C ASP A 242 -26.89 0.62 -0.41
N LYS A 243 -26.96 1.94 -0.20
CA LYS A 243 -26.57 2.96 -1.18
C LYS A 243 -25.59 3.95 -0.58
N TRP A 244 -24.38 3.99 -1.13
CA TRP A 244 -23.37 4.96 -0.72
C TRP A 244 -23.68 6.37 -1.25
N GLY A 245 -24.19 6.48 -2.49
CA GLY A 245 -24.60 7.75 -3.07
C GLY A 245 -23.53 8.84 -2.94
N GLY A 246 -23.92 10.01 -2.43
CA GLY A 246 -23.01 11.15 -2.24
C GLY A 246 -21.84 10.88 -1.28
N ALA A 247 -21.95 9.90 -0.39
CA ALA A 247 -20.86 9.53 0.53
C ALA A 247 -19.62 9.05 -0.23
N ALA A 248 -19.81 8.28 -1.31
CA ALA A 248 -18.69 7.82 -2.14
C ALA A 248 -17.99 8.99 -2.85
N TYR A 249 -18.77 9.95 -3.34
CA TYR A 249 -18.23 11.15 -3.97
C TYR A 249 -17.46 12.03 -2.98
N ASP A 250 -18.04 12.31 -1.81
CA ASP A 250 -17.39 13.12 -0.77
C ASP A 250 -16.09 12.47 -0.27
N ALA A 251 -16.11 11.15 -0.04
CA ALA A 251 -14.95 10.37 0.36
C ALA A 251 -13.83 10.41 -0.70
N THR A 252 -14.19 10.47 -1.98
CA THR A 252 -13.23 10.52 -3.08
C THR A 252 -12.69 11.93 -3.30
N LEU A 253 -13.57 12.93 -3.24
CA LEU A 253 -13.20 14.34 -3.37
C LEU A 253 -12.21 14.76 -2.28
N ALA A 254 -12.35 14.25 -1.06
CA ALA A 254 -11.40 14.50 0.02
C ALA A 254 -9.96 14.04 -0.29
N ASN A 255 -9.81 13.10 -1.23
CA ASN A 255 -8.54 12.47 -1.59
C ASN A 255 -7.92 13.05 -2.87
N VAL A 256 -8.67 13.83 -3.67
CA VAL A 256 -8.24 14.25 -5.01
C VAL A 256 -6.92 15.01 -4.98
N GLN A 257 -6.75 15.92 -4.01
CA GLN A 257 -5.56 16.73 -3.89
C GLN A 257 -4.34 15.88 -3.54
N ALA A 258 -4.49 14.92 -2.62
CA ALA A 258 -3.42 13.99 -2.28
C ALA A 258 -3.01 13.12 -3.48
N ILE A 259 -3.97 12.66 -4.28
CA ILE A 259 -3.68 11.90 -5.51
C ILE A 259 -2.95 12.78 -6.53
N GLN A 260 -3.41 14.01 -6.77
CA GLN A 260 -2.72 14.96 -7.65
C GLN A 260 -1.31 15.30 -7.16
N GLU A 261 -1.08 15.41 -5.85
CA GLU A 261 0.26 15.61 -5.30
C GLU A 261 1.18 14.41 -5.53
N ILE A 262 0.66 13.18 -5.40
CA ILE A 262 1.40 11.96 -5.74
C ILE A 262 1.75 11.98 -7.23
N LEU A 263 0.76 12.21 -8.11
CA LEU A 263 0.99 12.30 -9.56
C LEU A 263 2.00 13.40 -9.94
N GLY A 264 1.91 14.57 -9.30
CA GLY A 264 2.80 15.71 -9.54
C GLY A 264 4.24 15.47 -9.05
N LYS A 265 4.44 14.71 -7.97
CA LYS A 265 5.78 14.28 -7.54
C LYS A 265 6.41 13.33 -8.55
N ILE A 266 5.62 12.40 -9.08
CA ILE A 266 6.05 11.51 -10.16
C ILE A 266 6.41 12.34 -11.41
N ASP A 267 5.75 13.47 -11.69
CA ASP A 267 6.12 14.41 -12.78
C ASP A 267 7.40 15.21 -12.48
N THR A 268 7.56 15.68 -11.25
CA THR A 268 8.68 16.56 -10.88
C THR A 268 10.01 15.81 -10.92
N VAL A 269 10.03 14.54 -10.49
CA VAL A 269 11.20 13.66 -10.61
C VAL A 269 11.68 13.53 -12.06
N ARG A 270 10.76 13.57 -13.05
CA ARG A 270 11.09 13.54 -14.49
C ARG A 270 11.73 14.84 -15.00
N SER A 271 11.39 16.00 -14.41
CA SER A 271 11.91 17.30 -14.84
C SER A 271 13.33 17.61 -14.36
N VAL A 272 13.82 16.87 -13.37
CA VAL A 272 15.18 17.01 -12.80
C VAL A 272 16.23 16.20 -13.57
N ASP A 273 15.82 15.41 -14.57
CA ASP A 273 16.75 14.81 -15.56
C ASP A 273 16.76 15.57 -16.90
N PRO A 274 17.38 16.76 -16.98
CA PRO A 274 18.01 17.24 -18.18
C PRO A 274 19.52 17.10 -17.99
N SER A 275 20.11 16.06 -18.59
CA SER A 275 21.55 15.88 -18.83
C SER A 275 22.31 15.07 -17.78
N VAL A 276 22.41 13.77 -18.01
CA VAL A 276 23.74 13.14 -18.01
C VAL A 276 24.33 13.33 -19.41
N GLN A 277 24.96 14.49 -19.61
CA GLN A 277 25.98 14.71 -20.65
C GLN A 277 27.30 14.08 -20.21
#